data_AF-A0A958VCS9-F1
#
_entry.id   AF-A0A958VCS9-F1
#
_cell.length_a   1.000
_cell.length_b   1.000
_cell.length_c   1.000
_cell.angle_alpha   90.00
_cell.angle_beta   90.00
_cell.angle_gamma   90.00
#
_symmetry.space_group_name_H-M   'P 1'
#
loop_
_entity.id
_entity.type
_entity.pdbx_description
1 polymer ?
#
loop_
_entity_poly.entity_id
_entity_poly.type
_entity_poly.pdbx_seq_one_letter_code
_entity_poly.pdbx_strand_id
1 'polypeptide(L)'
;MNPYITSATLVILSILVVDIPCLGQEKTKAKSKSGEVVFHINHGKLQGEYKSFYKGGQLKATGVFKSNCRTGKWIIYNETGQKKVERDYSSPLHFSQILPVKKDDAYLQSVFQMNPDGYVEYPKIDEKNILWSKRIWRTIDKKDNPLLFNDEYLYKTLYSGVIQKQIQAYAPRNDEFADSLLELHDELKSIQVTAFKIKEEYYFDQSLNMMLSQIIGICPVSNGTDLFWLYYPNIQPYLAQMAVVTNLEGVEVKSLDQLFEQRMFASTIYQESNTFDLSLAEMHGADKVEEQSLIIELDLIETEHDFWLKSNN
;
A
#
# COMPACT_ATOMS: atom_id res chain seq x y z
N MET A 1 36.92 -24.03 1.42
CA MET A 1 35.94 -24.74 0.56
C MET A 1 34.66 -24.88 1.38
N ASN A 2 33.63 -24.10 1.05
CA ASN A 2 32.33 -24.15 1.72
C ASN A 2 31.26 -24.26 0.62
N PRO A 3 30.55 -25.40 0.49
CA PRO A 3 29.62 -25.64 -0.60
C PRO A 3 28.18 -25.38 -0.13
N TYR A 4 27.75 -24.12 -0.15
CA TYR A 4 26.32 -23.78 -0.11
C TYR A 4 26.07 -22.61 -1.06
N ILE A 5 26.16 -22.91 -2.36
CA ILE A 5 25.49 -22.13 -3.39
C ILE A 5 24.35 -23.02 -3.88
N THR A 6 23.14 -22.73 -3.43
CA THR A 6 21.93 -23.24 -4.07
C THR A 6 20.95 -22.09 -4.22
N SER A 7 20.98 -21.53 -5.45
CA SER A 7 19.83 -21.07 -6.20
C SER A 7 18.98 -19.96 -5.57
N ALA A 8 19.49 -18.73 -5.62
CA ALA A 8 18.61 -17.60 -5.89
C ALA A 8 18.16 -17.78 -7.35
N THR A 9 16.95 -18.33 -7.55
CA THR A 9 16.35 -18.36 -8.88
C THR A 9 16.03 -16.92 -9.23
N LEU A 10 16.92 -16.27 -9.97
CA LEU A 10 16.68 -14.97 -10.58
C LEU A 10 15.55 -15.18 -11.60
N VAL A 11 14.30 -15.06 -11.16
CA VAL A 11 13.19 -14.91 -12.09
C VAL A 11 13.38 -13.52 -12.68
N ILE A 12 13.91 -13.48 -13.90
CA ILE A 12 13.89 -12.27 -14.72
C ILE A 12 12.41 -11.99 -15.00
N LEU A 13 11.79 -11.21 -14.12
CA LEU A 13 10.52 -10.55 -14.37
C LEU A 13 10.86 -9.47 -15.40
N SER A 14 10.31 -9.61 -16.59
CA SER A 14 10.38 -8.61 -17.64
C SER A 14 9.00 -8.00 -17.76
N ILE A 15 8.86 -6.71 -17.47
CA ILE A 15 7.65 -5.96 -17.84
C ILE A 15 7.67 -5.74 -19.35
N LEU A 16 6.56 -6.03 -20.03
CA LEU A 16 6.41 -5.74 -21.45
C LEU A 16 5.18 -4.83 -21.60
N VAL A 17 5.43 -3.54 -21.81
CA VAL A 17 4.40 -2.56 -22.14
C VAL A 17 4.04 -2.78 -23.60
N VAL A 18 2.79 -3.14 -23.88
CA VAL A 18 2.29 -3.32 -25.25
C VAL A 18 1.36 -2.16 -25.57
N ASP A 19 1.85 -1.20 -26.36
CA ASP A 19 1.03 -0.11 -26.88
C ASP A 19 0.07 -0.65 -27.94
N ILE A 20 -1.23 -0.64 -27.64
CA ILE A 20 -2.27 -0.87 -28.64
C ILE A 20 -3.10 0.42 -28.75
N PRO A 21 -2.85 1.28 -29.75
CA PRO A 21 -3.56 2.54 -29.88
C PRO A 21 -4.95 2.26 -30.49
N CYS A 22 -5.96 2.14 -29.63
CA CYS A 22 -7.37 2.24 -30.01
C CYS A 22 -8.21 2.61 -28.77
N LEU A 23 -8.49 3.91 -28.59
CA LEU A 23 -9.59 4.49 -27.79
C LEU A 23 -9.92 3.85 -26.42
N GLY A 24 -8.93 3.28 -25.75
CA GLY A 24 -9.08 2.56 -24.48
C GLY A 24 -7.77 2.59 -23.71
N GLN A 25 -7.89 2.68 -22.38
CA GLN A 25 -6.79 2.76 -21.42
C GLN A 25 -5.64 1.79 -21.76
N GLU A 26 -4.40 2.26 -21.75
CA GLU A 26 -3.20 1.46 -22.03
C GLU A 26 -3.13 0.26 -21.08
N LYS A 27 -3.03 -0.95 -21.64
CA LYS A 27 -2.93 -2.21 -20.87
C LYS A 27 -1.47 -2.51 -20.59
N THR A 28 -1.12 -2.62 -19.32
CA THR A 28 0.21 -3.07 -18.90
C THR A 28 0.20 -4.57 -18.63
N LYS A 29 1.25 -5.27 -19.06
CA LYS A 29 1.49 -6.68 -18.75
C LYS A 29 2.77 -6.85 -17.93
N ALA A 30 2.68 -7.61 -16.86
CA ALA A 30 3.84 -8.00 -16.06
C ALA A 30 3.78 -9.49 -15.73
N LYS A 31 4.94 -10.09 -15.44
CA LYS A 31 4.99 -11.40 -14.79
C LYS A 31 4.92 -11.19 -13.29
N SER A 32 4.26 -12.09 -12.59
CA SER A 32 4.27 -12.25 -11.13
C SER A 32 4.78 -13.65 -10.78
N LYS A 33 4.90 -13.96 -9.49
CA LYS A 33 5.23 -15.32 -9.03
C LYS A 33 4.22 -16.38 -9.50
N SER A 34 2.95 -15.99 -9.67
CA SER A 34 1.84 -16.90 -10.00
C SER A 34 1.64 -17.08 -11.51
N GLY A 35 2.13 -16.13 -12.33
CA GLY A 35 2.01 -16.15 -13.79
C GLY A 35 1.91 -14.73 -14.37
N GLU A 36 1.19 -14.55 -15.47
CA GLU A 36 1.00 -13.22 -16.09
C GLU A 36 -0.06 -12.41 -15.33
N VAL A 37 0.12 -11.09 -15.29
CA VAL A 37 -0.85 -10.13 -14.78
C VAL A 37 -1.06 -9.04 -15.82
N VAL A 38 -2.32 -8.68 -16.04
CA VAL A 38 -2.78 -7.59 -16.90
C VAL A 38 -3.52 -6.59 -16.04
N PHE A 39 -3.09 -5.34 -16.09
CA PHE A 39 -3.60 -4.25 -15.26
C PHE A 39 -3.45 -2.92 -16.00
N HIS A 40 -3.97 -1.84 -15.42
CA HIS A 40 -3.71 -0.49 -15.90
C HIS A 40 -3.25 0.41 -14.76
N ILE A 41 -2.38 1.35 -15.09
CA ILE A 41 -1.95 2.42 -14.20
C ILE A 41 -2.45 3.74 -14.78
N ASN A 42 -3.01 4.60 -13.93
CA ASN A 42 -3.34 5.97 -14.28
C ASN A 42 -2.80 6.90 -13.19
N HIS A 43 -1.97 7.87 -13.56
CA HIS A 43 -1.29 8.79 -12.62
C HIS A 43 -0.65 8.06 -11.42
N GLY A 44 0.14 7.02 -11.69
CA GLY A 44 0.86 6.25 -10.65
C GLY A 44 -0.01 5.36 -9.75
N LYS A 45 -1.29 5.14 -10.09
CA LYS A 45 -2.23 4.32 -9.32
C LYS A 45 -2.89 3.25 -10.18
N LEU A 46 -3.17 2.08 -9.60
CA LEU A 46 -3.95 1.01 -10.24
C LEU A 46 -5.36 1.50 -10.57
N GLN A 47 -5.77 1.25 -11.81
CA GLN A 47 -7.03 1.72 -12.38
C GLN A 47 -7.59 0.67 -13.35
N GLY A 48 -8.91 0.59 -13.48
CA GLY A 48 -9.55 -0.24 -14.51
C GLY A 48 -9.47 -1.74 -14.23
N GLU A 49 -9.54 -2.53 -15.30
CA GLU A 49 -9.59 -4.00 -15.18
C GLU A 49 -8.26 -4.58 -14.67
N TYR A 50 -8.36 -5.51 -13.73
CA TYR A 50 -7.26 -6.37 -13.30
C TYR A 50 -7.58 -7.82 -13.66
N LYS A 51 -6.59 -8.52 -14.23
CA LYS A 51 -6.63 -9.96 -14.50
C LYS A 51 -5.28 -10.58 -14.19
N SER A 52 -5.26 -11.67 -13.42
CA SER A 52 -4.06 -12.49 -13.25
C SER A 52 -4.30 -13.91 -13.73
N PHE A 53 -3.21 -14.56 -14.13
CA PHE A 53 -3.21 -15.88 -14.75
C PHE A 53 -2.21 -16.78 -14.05
N TYR A 54 -2.53 -18.08 -13.99
CA TYR A 54 -1.57 -19.11 -13.62
C TYR A 54 -0.45 -19.22 -14.66
N LYS A 55 0.67 -19.85 -14.32
CA LYS A 55 1.78 -20.13 -15.26
C LYS A 55 1.33 -20.90 -16.51
N GLY A 56 0.28 -21.72 -16.40
CA GLY A 56 -0.33 -22.44 -17.53
C GLY A 56 -1.27 -21.58 -18.40
N GLY A 57 -1.47 -20.31 -18.05
CA GLY A 57 -2.32 -19.36 -18.79
C GLY A 57 -3.79 -19.37 -18.39
N GLN A 58 -4.22 -20.22 -17.45
CA GLN A 58 -5.59 -20.23 -16.94
C GLN A 58 -5.86 -18.96 -16.10
N LEU A 59 -7.07 -18.42 -16.18
CA LEU A 59 -7.48 -17.26 -15.39
C LEU A 59 -7.43 -17.60 -13.89
N LYS A 60 -6.73 -16.77 -13.12
CA LYS A 60 -6.60 -16.88 -11.66
C LYS A 60 -7.48 -15.87 -10.95
N ALA A 61 -7.39 -14.60 -11.29
CA ALA A 61 -8.17 -13.54 -10.64
C ALA A 61 -8.72 -12.54 -11.65
N THR A 62 -9.86 -11.92 -11.33
CA THR A 62 -10.35 -10.75 -12.05
C THR A 62 -11.11 -9.79 -11.15
N GLY A 63 -10.99 -8.50 -11.43
CA GLY A 63 -11.71 -7.43 -10.74
C GLY A 63 -11.42 -6.06 -11.34
N VAL A 64 -11.81 -5.00 -10.63
CA VAL A 64 -11.60 -3.62 -11.05
C VAL A 64 -10.96 -2.82 -9.93
N PHE A 65 -9.94 -2.03 -10.27
CA PHE A 65 -9.35 -1.02 -9.40
C PHE A 65 -9.84 0.40 -9.77
N LYS A 66 -9.99 1.24 -8.75
CA LYS A 66 -10.13 2.70 -8.90
C LYS A 66 -9.22 3.37 -7.88
N SER A 67 -8.21 4.13 -8.33
CA SER A 67 -7.21 4.76 -7.46
C SER A 67 -6.65 3.80 -6.39
N ASN A 68 -6.06 2.68 -6.81
CA ASN A 68 -5.54 1.60 -5.94
C ASN A 68 -6.58 0.78 -5.17
N CYS A 69 -7.86 1.19 -5.14
CA CYS A 69 -8.89 0.52 -4.36
C CYS A 69 -9.66 -0.51 -5.19
N ARG A 70 -9.92 -1.70 -4.63
CA ARG A 70 -10.81 -2.69 -5.24
C ARG A 70 -12.25 -2.17 -5.27
N THR A 71 -12.94 -2.39 -6.39
CA THR A 71 -14.36 -2.00 -6.55
C THR A 71 -15.16 -3.10 -7.22
N GLY A 72 -16.43 -3.23 -6.82
CA GLY A 72 -17.36 -4.21 -7.37
C GLY A 72 -16.88 -5.65 -7.15
N LYS A 73 -17.23 -6.52 -8.09
CA LYS A 73 -16.95 -7.95 -7.97
C LYS A 73 -15.48 -8.28 -8.23
N TRP A 74 -14.91 -9.00 -7.28
CA TRP A 74 -13.60 -9.64 -7.38
C TRP A 74 -13.76 -11.15 -7.27
N ILE A 75 -13.24 -11.86 -8.26
CA ILE A 75 -13.42 -13.31 -8.40
C ILE A 75 -12.06 -13.98 -8.53
N ILE A 76 -11.82 -15.00 -7.70
CA ILE A 76 -10.63 -15.86 -7.78
C ILE A 76 -11.04 -17.29 -8.13
N TYR A 77 -10.31 -17.88 -9.08
CA TYR A 77 -10.48 -19.23 -9.60
C TYR A 77 -9.28 -20.09 -9.20
N ASN A 78 -9.48 -21.39 -9.01
CA ASN A 78 -8.37 -22.34 -8.94
C ASN A 78 -7.84 -22.69 -10.36
N GLU A 79 -6.78 -23.51 -10.44
CA GLU A 79 -6.17 -23.92 -11.72
C GLU A 79 -7.13 -24.71 -12.64
N THR A 80 -8.18 -25.32 -12.10
CA THR A 80 -9.20 -26.03 -12.89
C THR A 80 -10.29 -25.10 -13.44
N GLY A 81 -10.22 -23.79 -13.15
CA GLY A 81 -11.22 -22.81 -13.55
C GLY A 81 -12.47 -22.76 -12.66
N GLN A 82 -12.47 -23.44 -11.51
CA GLN A 82 -13.55 -23.36 -10.53
C GLN A 82 -13.43 -22.07 -9.72
N LYS A 83 -14.52 -21.30 -9.62
CA LYS A 83 -14.60 -20.17 -8.67
C LYS A 83 -14.43 -20.68 -7.24
N LYS A 84 -13.47 -20.10 -6.52
CA LYS A 84 -13.20 -20.38 -5.11
C LYS A 84 -13.56 -19.21 -4.22
N VAL A 85 -13.40 -17.99 -4.74
CA VAL A 85 -13.66 -16.75 -4.00
C VAL A 85 -14.45 -15.80 -4.88
N GLU A 86 -15.49 -15.19 -4.31
CA GLU A 86 -16.20 -14.06 -4.90
C GLU A 86 -16.51 -13.07 -3.78
N ARG A 87 -16.07 -11.82 -3.94
CA ARG A 87 -16.35 -10.69 -3.04
C ARG A 87 -16.93 -9.54 -3.85
N ASP A 88 -17.78 -8.73 -3.22
CA ASP A 88 -18.31 -7.49 -3.81
C ASP A 88 -17.92 -6.30 -2.95
N TYR A 89 -17.02 -5.46 -3.47
CA TYR A 89 -16.46 -4.30 -2.79
C TYR A 89 -17.34 -3.07 -3.05
N SER A 90 -18.10 -2.67 -2.03
CA SER A 90 -18.97 -1.48 -2.08
C SER A 90 -18.20 -0.19 -1.80
N SER A 91 -17.05 -0.28 -1.11
CA SER A 91 -16.10 0.80 -0.90
C SER A 91 -14.69 0.24 -0.69
N PRO A 92 -13.63 1.07 -0.68
CA PRO A 92 -12.27 0.61 -0.39
C PRO A 92 -12.12 -0.20 0.91
N LEU A 93 -12.97 0.09 1.90
CA LEU A 93 -12.92 -0.51 3.24
C LEU A 93 -14.07 -1.49 3.52
N HIS A 94 -15.00 -1.68 2.57
CA HIS A 94 -16.18 -2.52 2.80
C HIS A 94 -16.42 -3.45 1.62
N PHE A 95 -16.60 -4.73 1.92
CA PHE A 95 -17.02 -5.73 0.95
C PHE A 95 -17.99 -6.72 1.57
N SER A 96 -18.73 -7.43 0.73
CA SER A 96 -19.54 -8.59 1.10
C SER A 96 -18.90 -9.86 0.53
N GLN A 97 -18.79 -10.92 1.34
CA GLN A 97 -18.32 -12.22 0.87
C GLN A 97 -19.47 -13.00 0.20
N ILE A 98 -19.37 -13.23 -1.11
CA ILE A 98 -20.37 -14.00 -1.89
C ILE A 98 -20.01 -15.48 -1.91
N LEU A 99 -18.72 -15.80 -2.12
CA LEU A 99 -18.21 -17.18 -2.12
C LEU A 99 -16.86 -17.26 -1.39
N PRO A 100 -16.66 -18.20 -0.46
CA PRO A 100 -17.68 -19.07 0.11
C PRO A 100 -18.74 -18.25 0.87
N VAL A 101 -19.98 -18.72 0.89
CA VAL A 101 -21.05 -18.07 1.66
C VAL A 101 -20.71 -18.17 3.14
N LYS A 102 -20.41 -17.04 3.79
CA LYS A 102 -20.22 -16.97 5.24
C LYS A 102 -21.55 -16.64 5.91
N LYS A 103 -21.85 -17.32 7.02
CA LYS A 103 -23.11 -17.13 7.77
C LYS A 103 -23.11 -15.87 8.65
N ASP A 104 -21.94 -15.40 9.06
CA ASP A 104 -21.76 -14.17 9.86
C ASP A 104 -20.57 -13.36 9.34
N ASP A 105 -20.86 -12.21 8.74
CA ASP A 105 -19.87 -11.21 8.29
C ASP A 105 -19.73 -10.03 9.29
N ALA A 106 -20.40 -10.09 10.45
CA ALA A 106 -20.44 -9.02 11.44
C ALA A 106 -19.06 -8.58 11.93
N TYR A 107 -18.09 -9.51 11.99
CA TYR A 107 -16.71 -9.19 12.38
C TYR A 107 -15.98 -8.41 11.28
N LEU A 108 -16.13 -8.76 10.00
CA LEU A 108 -15.53 -8.01 8.89
C LEU A 108 -16.06 -6.58 8.82
N GLN A 109 -17.36 -6.39 9.09
CA GLN A 109 -17.97 -5.06 9.19
C GLN A 109 -17.54 -4.26 10.43
N SER A 110 -16.88 -4.89 11.41
CA SER A 110 -16.34 -4.22 12.59
C SER A 110 -14.90 -3.72 12.43
N VAL A 111 -14.14 -4.27 11.49
CA VAL A 111 -12.70 -3.97 11.33
C VAL A 111 -12.43 -2.54 10.87
N PHE A 112 -13.30 -1.98 10.03
CA PHE A 112 -13.08 -0.66 9.43
C PHE A 112 -14.11 0.38 9.87
N GLN A 113 -14.54 0.28 11.13
CA GLN A 113 -15.43 1.29 11.69
C GLN A 113 -14.66 2.57 11.99
N MET A 114 -15.22 3.70 11.56
CA MET A 114 -14.75 5.01 12.03
C MET A 114 -15.04 5.11 13.53
N ASN A 115 -14.05 5.52 14.29
CA ASN A 115 -14.23 5.87 15.69
C ASN A 115 -14.99 7.22 15.81
N PRO A 116 -15.40 7.63 17.03
CA PRO A 116 -16.08 8.90 17.23
C PRO A 116 -15.29 10.13 16.78
N ASP A 117 -13.96 10.02 16.68
CA ASP A 117 -13.06 11.08 16.25
C ASP A 117 -12.88 11.15 14.72
N GLY A 118 -13.55 10.27 13.97
CA GLY A 118 -13.66 10.32 12.52
C GLY A 118 -12.51 9.65 11.75
N TYR A 119 -11.71 8.81 12.39
CA TYR A 119 -10.67 8.00 11.74
C TYR A 119 -10.88 6.50 11.95
N VAL A 120 -10.25 5.69 11.10
CA VAL A 120 -10.29 4.23 11.22
C VAL A 120 -9.23 3.78 12.22
N GLU A 121 -9.67 3.18 13.33
CA GLU A 121 -8.73 2.56 14.26
C GLU A 121 -8.25 1.23 13.68
N TYR A 122 -6.93 1.00 13.68
CA TYR A 122 -6.40 -0.29 13.24
C TYR A 122 -6.96 -1.42 14.11
N PRO A 123 -7.34 -2.56 13.51
CA PRO A 123 -7.80 -3.70 14.29
C PRO A 123 -6.70 -4.16 15.24
N LYS A 124 -7.09 -4.60 16.44
CA LYS A 124 -6.16 -5.22 17.37
C LYS A 124 -5.60 -6.50 16.75
N ILE A 125 -4.28 -6.54 16.60
CA ILE A 125 -3.59 -7.68 16.03
C ILE A 125 -3.50 -8.80 17.08
N ASP A 126 -4.05 -9.97 16.75
CA ASP A 126 -3.72 -11.23 17.42
C ASP A 126 -2.66 -11.95 16.60
N GLU A 127 -1.40 -11.92 17.06
CA GLU A 127 -0.25 -12.49 16.35
C GLU A 127 -0.46 -13.96 15.96
N LYS A 128 -1.26 -14.71 16.72
CA LYS A 128 -1.57 -16.13 16.41
C LYS A 128 -2.36 -16.30 15.11
N ASN A 129 -3.02 -15.23 14.66
CA ASN A 129 -3.80 -15.23 13.42
C ASN A 129 -3.01 -14.73 12.22
N ILE A 130 -1.78 -14.24 12.44
CA ILE A 130 -0.93 -13.72 11.37
C ILE A 130 -0.19 -14.86 10.70
N LEU A 131 -0.57 -15.17 9.46
CA LEU A 131 0.07 -16.23 8.68
C LEU A 131 1.30 -15.75 7.92
N TRP A 132 1.38 -14.45 7.66
CA TRP A 132 2.40 -13.83 6.84
C TRP A 132 2.42 -12.34 7.10
N SER A 133 3.61 -11.76 7.07
CA SER A 133 3.78 -10.32 7.03
C SER A 133 4.96 -9.93 6.14
N LYS A 134 4.96 -8.69 5.70
CA LYS A 134 6.05 -8.06 4.96
C LYS A 134 6.05 -6.57 5.28
N ARG A 135 7.23 -6.05 5.58
CA ARG A 135 7.44 -4.61 5.72
C ARG A 135 7.86 -4.01 4.40
N ILE A 136 7.33 -2.84 4.08
CA ILE A 136 7.73 -2.07 2.91
C ILE A 136 7.96 -0.61 3.28
N TRP A 137 8.74 0.06 2.44
CA TRP A 137 8.93 1.50 2.48
C TRP A 137 8.68 2.08 1.11
N ARG A 138 7.91 3.16 1.09
CA ARG A 138 7.54 3.86 -0.13
C ARG A 138 7.77 5.36 -0.01
N THR A 139 7.97 6.00 -1.16
CA THR A 139 8.03 7.45 -1.30
C THR A 139 6.78 7.93 -2.01
N ILE A 140 6.19 9.01 -1.51
CA ILE A 140 5.08 9.75 -2.11
C ILE A 140 5.65 11.08 -2.59
N ASP A 141 5.84 11.21 -3.91
CA ASP A 141 6.45 12.40 -4.49
C ASP A 141 5.43 13.52 -4.76
N LYS A 142 5.89 14.77 -4.59
CA LYS A 142 5.08 15.98 -4.83
C LYS A 142 4.54 16.08 -6.25
N LYS A 143 5.31 15.63 -7.23
CA LYS A 143 4.97 15.68 -8.66
C LYS A 143 3.65 14.96 -8.94
N ASP A 144 3.46 13.77 -8.39
CA ASP A 144 2.32 12.91 -8.69
C ASP A 144 1.19 13.04 -7.65
N ASN A 145 1.43 13.78 -6.56
CA ASN A 145 0.50 13.93 -5.44
C ASN A 145 0.29 15.39 -4.98
N PRO A 146 0.01 16.35 -5.88
CA PRO A 146 0.02 17.78 -5.56
C PRO A 146 -0.91 18.16 -4.39
N LEU A 147 -2.00 17.43 -4.20
CA LEU A 147 -2.94 17.62 -3.09
C LEU A 147 -2.28 17.53 -1.71
N LEU A 148 -1.32 16.61 -1.52
CA LEU A 148 -0.63 16.41 -0.24
C LEU A 148 0.37 17.52 0.09
N PHE A 149 0.72 18.33 -0.90
CA PHE A 149 1.72 19.41 -0.80
C PHE A 149 1.10 20.80 -1.03
N ASN A 150 -0.23 20.90 -1.11
CA ASN A 150 -0.91 22.16 -1.32
C ASN A 150 -0.67 23.09 -0.12
N ASP A 151 -0.08 24.26 -0.39
CA ASP A 151 0.35 25.26 0.60
C ASP A 151 1.20 24.69 1.75
N GLU A 152 1.81 23.51 1.57
CA GLU A 152 2.50 22.74 2.61
C GLU A 152 1.60 22.47 3.85
N TYR A 153 0.27 22.38 3.68
CA TYR A 153 -0.70 22.29 4.78
C TYR A 153 -0.47 21.07 5.68
N LEU A 154 -0.24 19.89 5.07
CA LEU A 154 0.11 18.67 5.80
C LEU A 154 1.38 18.84 6.61
N TYR A 155 2.45 19.29 5.97
CA TYR A 155 3.72 19.50 6.65
C TYR A 155 3.61 20.51 7.79
N LYS A 156 2.99 21.66 7.56
CA LYS A 156 2.82 22.73 8.57
C LYS A 156 2.01 22.26 9.77
N THR A 157 0.99 21.44 9.55
CA THR A 157 0.16 20.87 10.63
C THR A 157 0.98 19.92 11.49
N LEU A 158 1.69 18.98 10.86
CA LEU A 158 2.56 18.04 11.56
C LEU A 158 3.68 18.77 12.32
N TYR A 159 4.38 19.70 11.66
CA TYR A 159 5.42 20.54 12.27
C TYR A 159 4.89 21.30 13.49
N SER A 160 3.72 21.94 13.37
CA SER A 160 3.10 22.69 14.47
C SER A 160 2.77 21.78 15.65
N GLY A 161 2.24 20.57 15.40
CA GLY A 161 1.98 19.59 16.45
C GLY A 161 3.25 19.14 17.16
N VAL A 162 4.38 19.01 16.45
CA VAL A 162 5.68 18.70 17.07
C VAL A 162 6.17 19.86 17.94
N ILE A 163 6.17 21.10 17.42
CA ILE A 163 6.61 22.29 18.18
C ILE A 163 5.76 22.50 19.44
N GLN A 164 4.46 22.21 19.37
CA GLN A 164 3.54 22.30 20.51
C GLN A 164 3.64 21.11 21.47
N LYS A 165 4.56 20.16 21.22
CA LYS A 165 4.76 18.93 22.01
C LYS A 165 3.52 18.02 22.07
N GLN A 166 2.66 18.14 21.06
CA GLN A 166 1.46 17.32 20.88
C GLN A 166 1.76 16.06 20.06
N ILE A 167 2.79 16.11 19.21
CA ILE A 167 3.27 15.01 18.39
C ILE A 167 4.75 14.77 18.73
N GLN A 168 5.12 13.54 19.09
CA GLN A 168 6.52 13.16 19.27
C GLN A 168 7.17 12.94 17.90
N ALA A 169 8.26 13.66 17.62
CA ALA A 169 9.11 13.43 16.46
C ALA A 169 10.34 12.60 16.83
N TYR A 170 10.89 11.89 15.85
CA TYR A 170 12.06 11.03 16.00
C TYR A 170 13.12 11.41 14.98
N ALA A 171 14.38 11.25 15.36
CA ALA A 171 15.51 11.61 14.51
C ALA A 171 15.52 10.78 13.21
N PRO A 172 15.91 11.37 12.06
CA PRO A 172 15.93 10.68 10.76
C PRO A 172 17.11 9.71 10.59
N ARG A 173 17.81 9.34 11.67
CA ARG A 173 18.98 8.44 11.63
C ARG A 173 18.58 7.00 11.29
N ASN A 174 17.40 6.62 11.73
CA ASN A 174 16.71 5.37 11.41
C ASN A 174 15.20 5.63 11.54
N ASP A 175 14.44 4.59 11.27
CA ASP A 175 12.99 4.55 11.24
C ASP A 175 12.44 3.61 12.35
N GLU A 176 13.22 3.38 13.40
CA GLU A 176 12.88 2.54 14.56
C GLU A 176 12.23 3.33 15.70
N PHE A 177 12.08 4.66 15.53
CA PHE A 177 11.45 5.54 16.51
C PHE A 177 12.10 5.48 17.91
N ALA A 178 13.40 5.17 17.98
CA ALA A 178 14.14 5.05 19.24
C ALA A 178 14.67 6.41 19.72
N ASP A 179 15.20 7.21 18.80
CA ASP A 179 15.83 8.49 19.10
C ASP A 179 14.80 9.61 19.05
N SER A 180 14.16 9.91 20.19
CA SER A 180 13.23 11.04 20.31
C SER A 180 13.93 12.36 20.02
N LEU A 181 13.34 13.16 19.12
CA LEU A 181 13.80 14.50 18.81
C LEU A 181 13.15 15.48 19.79
N LEU A 182 13.96 16.15 20.60
CA LEU A 182 13.47 17.05 21.66
C LEU A 182 13.05 18.42 21.12
N GLU A 183 13.72 18.91 20.09
CA GLU A 183 13.47 20.22 19.48
C GLU A 183 13.71 20.15 17.96
N LEU A 184 12.83 20.79 17.19
CA LEU A 184 13.02 21.03 15.77
C LEU A 184 13.66 22.41 15.56
N HIS A 185 14.59 22.52 14.62
CA HIS A 185 15.23 23.79 14.28
C HIS A 185 14.25 24.73 13.54
N ASP A 186 14.37 26.05 13.78
CA ASP A 186 13.53 27.08 13.16
C ASP A 186 13.59 27.08 11.62
N GLU A 187 14.70 26.64 11.04
CA GLU A 187 14.91 26.51 9.59
C GLU A 187 13.87 25.60 8.93
N LEU A 188 13.35 24.62 9.67
CA LEU A 188 12.32 23.70 9.20
C LEU A 188 10.96 24.38 9.04
N LYS A 189 10.70 25.51 9.71
CA LYS A 189 9.40 26.21 9.66
C LYS A 189 9.00 26.62 8.23
N SER A 190 9.97 26.99 7.40
CA SER A 190 9.76 27.44 6.02
C SER A 190 10.35 26.49 4.98
N ILE A 191 10.68 25.27 5.38
CA ILE A 191 11.23 24.28 4.44
C ILE A 191 10.16 23.85 3.43
N GLN A 192 10.60 23.57 2.21
CA GLN A 192 9.73 23.04 1.17
C GLN A 192 9.84 21.52 1.18
N VAL A 193 8.73 20.82 1.40
CA VAL A 193 8.71 19.36 1.34
C VAL A 193 8.56 18.94 -0.12
N THR A 194 9.40 18.00 -0.54
CA THR A 194 9.42 17.46 -1.91
C THR A 194 8.82 16.06 -1.99
N ALA A 195 8.82 15.32 -0.88
CA ALA A 195 8.23 13.99 -0.78
C ALA A 195 7.85 13.63 0.67
N PHE A 196 7.06 12.57 0.83
CA PHE A 196 6.91 11.88 2.12
C PHE A 196 7.37 10.44 1.98
N LYS A 197 8.19 9.95 2.91
CA LYS A 197 8.46 8.53 3.08
C LYS A 197 7.44 7.92 4.02
N ILE A 198 7.01 6.70 3.71
CA ILE A 198 6.05 5.93 4.50
C ILE A 198 6.66 4.55 4.78
N LYS A 199 6.61 4.13 6.04
CA LYS A 199 6.93 2.76 6.51
C LYS A 199 5.61 2.04 6.78
N GLU A 200 5.40 0.88 6.17
CA GLU A 200 4.16 0.09 6.32
C GLU A 200 4.44 -1.38 6.62
N GLU A 201 3.55 -2.01 7.38
CA GLU A 201 3.49 -3.47 7.56
C GLU A 201 2.26 -4.02 6.85
N TYR A 202 2.48 -4.93 5.91
CA TYR A 202 1.42 -5.76 5.32
C TYR A 202 1.37 -7.07 6.07
N TYR A 203 0.17 -7.55 6.38
CA TYR A 203 0.01 -8.84 7.03
C TYR A 203 -1.31 -9.51 6.64
N PHE A 204 -1.28 -10.84 6.54
CA PHE A 204 -2.46 -11.63 6.29
C PHE A 204 -3.01 -12.20 7.60
N ASP A 205 -4.21 -11.77 7.97
CA ASP A 205 -4.93 -12.26 9.14
C ASP A 205 -5.91 -13.38 8.71
N GLN A 206 -5.71 -14.59 9.22
CA GLN A 206 -6.54 -15.75 8.89
C GLN A 206 -7.97 -15.66 9.44
N SER A 207 -8.16 -14.99 10.58
CA SER A 207 -9.48 -14.81 11.19
C SER A 207 -10.36 -13.90 10.32
N LEU A 208 -9.73 -12.91 9.70
CA LEU A 208 -10.35 -12.00 8.74
C LEU A 208 -10.33 -12.55 7.31
N ASN A 209 -9.44 -13.50 7.02
CA ASN A 209 -9.15 -13.98 5.66
C ASN A 209 -8.88 -12.79 4.72
N MET A 210 -8.02 -11.87 5.14
CA MET A 210 -7.77 -10.60 4.45
C MET A 210 -6.32 -10.13 4.67
N MET A 211 -5.74 -9.51 3.64
CA MET A 211 -4.51 -8.75 3.78
C MET A 211 -4.84 -7.37 4.34
N LEU A 212 -4.24 -7.02 5.47
CA LEU A 212 -4.29 -5.70 6.05
C LEU A 212 -2.95 -5.00 5.84
N SER A 213 -2.99 -3.67 5.85
CA SER A 213 -1.80 -2.84 5.77
C SER A 213 -1.89 -1.73 6.81
N GLN A 214 -0.86 -1.65 7.64
CA GLN A 214 -0.77 -0.66 8.70
C GLN A 214 0.36 0.30 8.41
N ILE A 215 0.07 1.60 8.36
CA ILE A 215 1.10 2.62 8.29
C ILE A 215 1.73 2.73 9.68
N ILE A 216 3.05 2.57 9.73
CA ILE A 216 3.84 2.63 10.97
C ILE A 216 4.36 4.04 11.17
N GLY A 217 4.85 4.69 10.11
CA GLY A 217 5.40 6.04 10.22
C GLY A 217 5.42 6.80 8.91
N ILE A 218 5.54 8.11 9.08
CA ILE A 218 5.68 9.08 7.99
C ILE A 218 6.90 9.96 8.25
N CYS A 219 7.65 10.27 7.21
CA CYS A 219 8.79 11.18 7.27
C CYS A 219 8.69 12.22 6.13
N PRO A 220 8.57 13.52 6.45
CA PRO A 220 8.71 14.56 5.45
C PRO A 220 10.15 14.59 4.91
N VAL A 221 10.29 14.76 3.59
CA VAL A 221 11.58 14.81 2.89
C VAL A 221 11.70 16.12 2.12
N SER A 222 12.85 16.78 2.23
CA SER A 222 13.17 17.97 1.44
C SER A 222 14.44 17.75 0.63
N ASN A 223 14.35 17.82 -0.70
CA ASN A 223 15.49 17.65 -1.62
C ASN A 223 16.31 16.38 -1.34
N GLY A 224 15.62 15.26 -1.08
CA GLY A 224 16.23 13.97 -0.76
C GLY A 224 16.75 13.83 0.68
N THR A 225 16.59 14.84 1.52
CA THR A 225 16.97 14.80 2.94
C THR A 225 15.76 14.51 3.82
N ASP A 226 15.84 13.44 4.60
CA ASP A 226 14.84 13.06 5.60
C ASP A 226 14.87 14.06 6.76
N LEU A 227 13.72 14.62 7.12
CA LEU A 227 13.64 15.66 8.15
C LEU A 227 13.49 15.06 9.55
N PHE A 228 12.43 14.29 9.77
CA PHE A 228 12.13 13.59 11.02
C PHE A 228 11.03 12.56 10.80
N TRP A 229 11.05 11.49 11.60
CA TRP A 229 9.99 10.47 11.60
C TRP A 229 8.90 10.80 12.60
N LEU A 230 7.66 10.52 12.22
CA LEU A 230 6.50 10.54 13.10
C LEU A 230 5.89 9.15 13.15
N TYR A 231 5.54 8.68 14.35
CA TYR A 231 4.79 7.44 14.52
C TYR A 231 3.34 7.65 14.08
N TYR A 232 2.92 6.94 13.04
CA TYR A 232 1.68 7.22 12.32
C TYR A 232 0.41 7.12 13.19
N PRO A 233 0.25 6.09 14.06
CA PRO A 233 -0.91 6.01 14.95
C PRO A 233 -1.08 7.23 15.88
N ASN A 234 0.00 7.93 16.23
CA ASN A 234 -0.08 9.12 17.07
C ASN A 234 -0.55 10.37 16.31
N ILE A 235 -0.54 10.34 14.98
CA ILE A 235 -0.94 11.49 14.13
C ILE A 235 -2.28 11.31 13.44
N GLN A 236 -2.85 10.10 13.41
CA GLN A 236 -4.17 9.81 12.82
C GLN A 236 -5.27 10.80 13.28
N PRO A 237 -5.42 11.15 14.58
CA PRO A 237 -6.43 12.12 15.02
C PRO A 237 -6.29 13.50 14.39
N TYR A 238 -5.06 13.93 14.05
CA TYR A 238 -4.81 15.21 13.39
C TYR A 238 -5.15 15.11 11.90
N LEU A 239 -4.77 14.01 11.24
CA LEU A 239 -5.08 13.76 9.83
C LEU A 239 -6.58 13.62 9.57
N ALA A 240 -7.34 13.11 10.55
CA ALA A 240 -8.79 12.98 10.49
C ALA A 240 -9.50 14.33 10.41
N GLN A 241 -8.99 15.33 11.15
CA GLN A 241 -9.52 16.69 11.19
C GLN A 241 -9.16 17.52 9.96
N MET A 242 -8.13 17.09 9.23
CA MET A 242 -7.70 17.74 7.99
C MET A 242 -8.64 17.36 6.86
N ALA A 243 -9.74 18.11 6.76
CA ALA A 243 -10.75 17.89 5.74
C ALA A 243 -10.17 18.09 4.34
N VAL A 244 -10.33 17.08 3.50
CA VAL A 244 -9.96 17.11 2.09
C VAL A 244 -11.18 16.66 1.33
N VAL A 245 -12.12 17.59 1.09
CA VAL A 245 -13.31 17.27 0.29
C VAL A 245 -12.89 17.26 -1.17
N THR A 246 -12.60 16.07 -1.66
CA THR A 246 -12.24 15.85 -3.06
C THR A 246 -12.96 14.63 -3.60
N ASN A 247 -13.23 14.67 -4.89
CA ASN A 247 -13.70 13.52 -5.62
C ASN A 247 -12.52 13.00 -6.44
N LEU A 248 -11.79 12.02 -5.88
CA LEU A 248 -10.70 11.36 -6.59
C LEU A 248 -11.30 10.23 -7.40
N GLU A 249 -11.56 10.49 -8.69
CA GLU A 249 -11.96 9.46 -9.67
C GLU A 249 -13.23 8.69 -9.27
N GLY A 250 -14.23 9.40 -8.71
CA GLY A 250 -15.51 8.83 -8.28
C GLY A 250 -15.52 8.30 -6.85
N VAL A 251 -14.41 8.44 -6.11
CA VAL A 251 -14.32 8.09 -4.69
C VAL A 251 -14.32 9.38 -3.86
N GLU A 252 -15.32 9.52 -3.00
CA GLU A 252 -15.39 10.63 -2.05
C GLU A 252 -14.36 10.40 -0.93
N VAL A 253 -13.43 11.34 -0.82
CA VAL A 253 -12.45 11.40 0.26
C VAL A 253 -12.84 12.59 1.12
N LYS A 254 -12.84 12.41 2.44
CA LYS A 254 -13.28 13.45 3.39
C LYS A 254 -12.14 14.00 4.23
N SER A 255 -11.10 13.22 4.46
CA SER A 255 -9.95 13.60 5.29
C SER A 255 -8.65 13.05 4.71
N LEU A 256 -7.52 13.60 5.16
CA LEU A 256 -6.20 13.03 4.82
C LEU A 256 -6.02 11.64 5.41
N ASP A 257 -6.55 11.38 6.61
CA ASP A 257 -6.54 10.04 7.20
C ASP A 257 -7.15 9.01 6.24
N GLN A 258 -8.36 9.29 5.73
CA GLN A 258 -9.02 8.42 4.76
C GLN A 258 -8.19 8.24 3.47
N LEU A 259 -7.55 9.31 2.99
CA LEU A 259 -6.69 9.25 1.79
C LEU A 259 -5.52 8.28 2.00
N PHE A 260 -4.84 8.38 3.16
CA PHE A 260 -3.71 7.52 3.50
C PHE A 260 -4.14 6.07 3.74
N GLU A 261 -5.22 5.85 4.50
CA GLU A 261 -5.72 4.50 4.79
C GLU A 261 -6.22 3.77 3.53
N GLN A 262 -6.75 4.50 2.56
CA GLN A 262 -7.18 3.91 1.28
C GLN A 262 -6.05 3.88 0.24
N ARG A 263 -4.84 4.32 0.60
CA ARG A 263 -3.68 4.44 -0.31
C ARG A 263 -4.04 5.15 -1.62
N MET A 264 -4.88 6.18 -1.56
CA MET A 264 -5.32 6.95 -2.72
C MET A 264 -4.28 8.01 -3.16
N PHE A 265 -3.01 7.62 -3.13
CA PHE A 265 -1.85 8.39 -3.56
C PHE A 265 -1.01 7.55 -4.53
N ALA A 266 -0.27 8.21 -5.41
CA ALA A 266 0.78 7.58 -6.19
C ALA A 266 2.04 7.44 -5.34
N SER A 267 2.78 6.34 -5.50
CA SER A 267 3.99 6.11 -4.72
C SER A 267 4.93 5.11 -5.38
N THR A 268 6.19 5.15 -4.98
CA THR A 268 7.23 4.19 -5.38
C THR A 268 7.77 3.48 -4.15
N ILE A 269 7.65 2.15 -4.10
CA ILE A 269 8.31 1.31 -3.10
C ILE A 269 9.81 1.36 -3.38
N TYR A 270 10.61 1.77 -2.39
CA TYR A 270 12.07 1.84 -2.51
C TYR A 270 12.79 0.78 -1.68
N GLN A 271 12.07 0.08 -0.80
CA GLN A 271 12.60 -1.00 0.02
C GLN A 271 11.48 -1.96 0.45
N GLU A 272 11.81 -3.25 0.55
CA GLU A 272 11.00 -4.27 1.25
C GLU A 272 11.90 -5.02 2.24
N SER A 273 11.30 -5.59 3.29
CA SER A 273 12.04 -6.34 4.30
C SER A 273 12.81 -7.48 3.65
N ASN A 274 14.12 -7.49 3.83
CA ASN A 274 15.01 -8.52 3.31
C ASN A 274 16.15 -8.79 4.31
N THR A 275 16.84 -9.92 4.13
CA THR A 275 17.88 -10.41 5.06
C THR A 275 19.03 -9.43 5.28
N PHE A 276 19.30 -8.56 4.31
CA PHE A 276 20.44 -7.65 4.33
C PHE A 276 20.05 -6.20 4.60
N ASP A 277 18.76 -5.93 4.80
CA ASP A 277 18.20 -4.59 4.98
C ASP A 277 18.60 -3.59 3.87
N LEU A 278 18.66 -4.09 2.64
CA LEU A 278 19.06 -3.29 1.47
C LEU A 278 17.84 -2.67 0.78
N SER A 279 18.02 -1.46 0.26
CA SER A 279 17.06 -0.84 -0.66
C SER A 279 16.99 -1.56 -2.01
N LEU A 280 15.92 -1.32 -2.76
CA LEU A 280 15.78 -1.87 -4.11
C LEU A 280 16.90 -1.37 -5.04
N ALA A 281 17.35 -0.12 -4.86
CA ALA A 281 18.45 0.44 -5.63
C ALA A 281 19.77 -0.28 -5.37
N GLU A 282 20.04 -0.66 -4.12
CA GLU A 282 21.24 -1.43 -3.75
C GLU A 282 21.17 -2.88 -4.24
N MET A 283 19.98 -3.51 -4.21
CA MET A 283 19.79 -4.89 -4.64
C MET A 283 19.76 -5.06 -6.16
N HIS A 284 19.17 -4.11 -6.88
CA HIS A 284 18.82 -4.28 -8.30
C HIS A 284 19.40 -3.21 -9.23
N GLY A 285 19.90 -2.10 -8.68
CA GLY A 285 20.30 -0.90 -9.43
C GLY A 285 19.20 0.17 -9.42
N ALA A 286 19.61 1.44 -9.37
CA ALA A 286 18.70 2.59 -9.29
C ALA A 286 17.76 2.70 -10.51
N ASP A 287 18.21 2.25 -11.68
CA ASP A 287 17.46 2.24 -12.93
C ASP A 287 16.29 1.23 -12.93
N LYS A 288 16.28 0.28 -11.98
CA LYS A 288 15.25 -0.76 -11.88
C LYS A 288 14.23 -0.53 -10.78
N VAL A 289 14.36 0.54 -9.99
CA VAL A 289 13.51 0.77 -8.81
C VAL A 289 12.03 0.84 -9.17
N GLU A 290 11.67 1.52 -10.25
CA GLU A 290 10.26 1.62 -10.69
C GLU A 290 9.68 0.25 -11.09
N GLU A 291 10.45 -0.54 -11.84
CA GLU A 291 10.07 -1.91 -12.20
C GLU A 291 9.91 -2.77 -10.94
N GLN A 292 10.90 -2.77 -10.03
CA GLN A 292 10.84 -3.58 -8.81
C GLN A 292 9.72 -3.14 -7.87
N SER A 293 9.46 -1.83 -7.76
CA SER A 293 8.33 -1.29 -7.01
C SER A 293 7.01 -1.89 -7.50
N LEU A 294 6.79 -1.87 -8.82
CA LEU A 294 5.58 -2.44 -9.42
C LEU A 294 5.47 -3.95 -9.20
N ILE A 295 6.59 -4.66 -9.27
CA ILE A 295 6.63 -6.10 -9.01
C ILE A 295 6.18 -6.42 -7.59
N ILE A 296 6.65 -5.65 -6.60
CA ILE A 296 6.30 -5.82 -5.20
C ILE A 296 4.80 -5.52 -4.98
N GLU A 297 4.27 -4.44 -5.57
CA GLU A 297 2.83 -4.12 -5.50
C GLU A 297 1.96 -5.28 -6.02
N LEU A 298 2.33 -5.86 -7.17
CA LEU A 298 1.63 -7.01 -7.74
C LEU A 298 1.80 -8.28 -6.88
N ASP A 299 2.98 -8.49 -6.28
CA ASP A 299 3.23 -9.60 -5.38
C ASP A 299 2.36 -9.53 -4.12
N LEU A 300 2.14 -8.34 -3.55
CA LEU A 300 1.25 -8.16 -2.39
C LEU A 300 -0.19 -8.60 -2.71
N ILE A 301 -0.71 -8.17 -3.86
CA ILE A 301 -2.04 -8.54 -4.36
C ILE A 301 -2.14 -10.06 -4.60
N GLU A 302 -1.17 -10.63 -5.31
CA GLU A 302 -1.19 -12.05 -5.65
C GLU A 302 -0.95 -12.96 -4.44
N THR A 303 -0.18 -12.49 -3.45
CA THR A 303 -0.03 -13.16 -2.14
C THR A 303 -1.37 -13.29 -1.44
N GLU A 304 -2.17 -12.22 -1.40
CA GLU A 304 -3.49 -12.26 -0.80
C GLU A 304 -4.40 -13.26 -1.52
N HIS A 305 -4.39 -13.27 -2.86
CA HIS A 305 -5.16 -14.25 -3.65
C HIS A 305 -4.73 -15.70 -3.36
N ASP A 306 -3.43 -15.95 -3.19
CA ASP A 306 -2.91 -17.27 -2.83
C ASP A 306 -3.42 -17.72 -1.46
N PHE A 307 -3.48 -16.82 -0.48
CA PHE A 307 -4.05 -17.12 0.83
C PHE A 307 -5.54 -17.39 0.78
N TRP A 308 -6.31 -16.63 0.00
CA TRP A 308 -7.73 -16.91 -0.16
C TRP A 308 -7.97 -18.27 -0.82
N LEU A 309 -7.12 -18.70 -1.75
CA LEU A 309 -7.22 -20.04 -2.35
C LEU A 309 -6.89 -21.15 -1.34
N LYS A 310 -5.85 -20.96 -0.53
CA LYS A 310 -5.46 -21.93 0.52
C LYS A 310 -6.53 -22.11 1.59
N SER A 311 -7.17 -21.01 2.00
CA SER A 311 -8.19 -21.03 3.06
C SER A 311 -9.52 -21.66 2.62
N ASN A 312 -9.72 -21.86 1.31
CA ASN A 312 -10.97 -22.36 0.71
C ASN A 312 -10.78 -23.68 -0.06
N ASN A 313 -9.69 -24.40 0.22
CA ASN A 313 -9.44 -25.75 -0.28
C ASN A 313 -9.72 -26.81 0.78
#